data_AF-A0A7S3DB82-F1
#
_entry.id   AF-A0A7S3DB82-F1
#
_cell.length_a   1.000
_cell.length_b   1.000
_cell.length_c   1.000
_cell.angle_alpha   90.00
_cell.angle_beta   90.00
_cell.angle_gamma   90.00
#
_symmetry.space_group_name_H-M   'P 1'
#
loop_
_entity.id
_entity.type
_entity.pdbx_description
1 polymer ?
#
loop_
_entity_poly.entity_id
_entity_poly.type
_entity_poly.pdbx_seq_one_letter_code
_entity_poly.pdbx_strand_id
1 'polypeptide(L)'
;METLLRRQSAEQDVLSFARERGYHLFVLMTAFWHDSEKGEKVFRRELAFVEAHSSPLLAYVLETALSDTSGLQLERKNGSSSVPSTFTLFIQGNVKASRKVVHPLVSAAISSFLKKNKTQ
;
A
#
# COMPACT_ATOMS: atom_id res chain seq x y z
N MET A 1 14.14 -18.34 -30.38
CA MET A 1 14.30 -17.02 -29.73
C MET A 1 12.89 -16.57 -29.33
N GLU A 2 12.34 -17.15 -28.26
CA GLU A 2 10.96 -16.91 -27.83
C GLU A 2 10.94 -16.47 -26.36
N THR A 3 11.52 -15.31 -26.11
CA THR A 3 11.28 -14.54 -24.88
C THR A 3 10.04 -13.66 -25.09
N LEU A 4 8.92 -14.28 -25.45
CA LEU A 4 7.60 -13.68 -25.24
C LEU A 4 7.38 -13.70 -23.73
N LEU A 5 7.86 -12.63 -23.10
CA LEU A 5 7.70 -12.26 -21.70
C LEU A 5 6.34 -12.74 -21.17
N ARG A 6 6.34 -13.79 -20.36
CA ARG A 6 5.23 -14.07 -19.43
C ARG A 6 5.13 -12.82 -18.58
N ARG A 7 4.17 -11.95 -18.90
CA ARG A 7 3.89 -10.74 -18.13
C ARG A 7 3.52 -11.23 -16.72
N GLN A 8 4.45 -11.07 -15.79
CA GLN A 8 4.14 -11.21 -14.37
C GLN A 8 3.05 -10.18 -14.05
N SER A 9 2.17 -10.48 -13.08
CA SER A 9 1.15 -9.50 -12.70
C SER A 9 1.84 -8.21 -12.19
N ALA A 10 1.19 -7.05 -12.31
CA ALA A 10 1.76 -5.80 -11.80
C ALA A 10 2.15 -5.89 -10.31
N GLU A 11 1.45 -6.72 -9.54
CA GLU A 11 1.78 -7.02 -8.15
C GLU A 11 3.13 -7.75 -8.01
N GLN A 12 3.41 -8.72 -8.88
CA GLN A 12 4.68 -9.44 -8.92
C GLN A 12 5.84 -8.55 -9.37
N ASP A 13 5.62 -7.65 -10.33
CA ASP A 13 6.63 -6.68 -10.77
C ASP A 13 7.02 -5.76 -9.62
N VAL A 14 6.03 -5.23 -8.90
CA VAL A 14 6.24 -4.35 -7.75
C VAL A 14 6.91 -5.10 -6.58
N LEU A 15 6.52 -6.34 -6.33
CA LEU A 15 7.15 -7.18 -5.31
C LEU A 15 8.61 -7.47 -5.64
N SER A 16 8.91 -7.78 -6.90
CA SER A 16 10.27 -8.01 -7.39
C SER A 16 11.11 -6.75 -7.24
N PHE A 17 10.58 -5.60 -7.66
CA PHE A 17 11.23 -4.31 -7.46
C PHE A 17 11.54 -4.03 -5.99
N ALA A 18 10.60 -4.28 -5.08
CA ALA A 18 10.81 -4.07 -3.64
C ALA A 18 11.94 -4.96 -3.11
N ARG A 19 12.00 -6.23 -3.53
CA ARG A 19 13.05 -7.18 -3.14
C ARG A 19 14.42 -6.80 -3.69
N GLU A 20 14.50 -6.48 -4.98
CA GLU A 20 15.76 -6.09 -5.65
C GLU A 20 16.39 -4.85 -5.01
N ARG A 21 15.57 -3.94 -4.49
CA ARG A 21 16.01 -2.72 -3.80
C ARG A 21 16.22 -2.90 -2.29
N GLY A 22 15.97 -4.09 -1.75
CA GLY A 22 16.08 -4.37 -0.32
C GLY A 22 15.06 -3.61 0.54
N TYR A 23 13.90 -3.25 -0.01
CA TYR A 23 12.82 -2.62 0.77
C TYR A 23 12.02 -3.66 1.53
N HIS A 24 11.95 -3.53 2.85
CA HIS A 24 11.08 -4.38 3.67
C HIS A 24 9.60 -4.08 3.46
N LEU A 25 9.26 -2.79 3.38
CA LEU A 25 7.94 -2.28 3.07
C LEU A 25 8.05 -1.22 1.98
N PHE A 26 7.21 -1.35 0.96
CA PHE A 26 7.12 -0.41 -0.15
C PHE A 26 5.67 0.07 -0.25
N VAL A 27 5.48 1.39 -0.31
CA VAL A 27 4.16 2.03 -0.38
C VAL A 27 4.03 2.78 -1.70
N LEU A 28 3.08 2.37 -2.53
CA LEU A 28 2.73 3.06 -3.76
C LEU A 28 1.56 3.98 -3.52
N MET A 29 1.67 5.21 -4.00
CA MET A 29 0.58 6.18 -4.00
C MET A 29 0.32 6.61 -5.43
N THR A 30 -0.89 6.40 -5.91
CA THR A 30 -1.32 6.88 -7.23
C THR A 30 -2.32 8.00 -7.07
N ALA A 31 -2.37 8.88 -8.06
CA ALA A 31 -3.32 9.99 -8.13
C ALA A 31 -3.67 10.22 -9.59
N PHE A 32 -4.96 10.15 -9.93
CA PHE A 32 -5.40 10.21 -11.31
C PHE A 32 -6.84 10.70 -11.42
N TRP A 33 -7.20 11.20 -12.60
CA TRP A 33 -8.59 11.47 -12.96
C TRP A 33 -9.21 10.20 -13.54
N HIS A 34 -10.41 9.85 -13.09
CA HIS A 34 -11.16 8.70 -13.52
C HIS A 34 -12.54 9.16 -14.01
N ASP A 35 -12.93 8.71 -15.20
CA ASP A 35 -14.28 8.95 -15.71
C ASP A 35 -15.24 8.02 -14.96
N SER A 36 -16.20 8.60 -14.25
CA SER A 36 -17.24 7.83 -13.58
C SER A 36 -18.19 7.21 -14.59
N GLU A 37 -18.99 6.23 -14.16
CA GLU A 37 -20.06 5.63 -14.98
C GLU A 37 -21.06 6.67 -15.50
N LYS A 38 -21.14 7.84 -14.85
CA LYS A 38 -22.00 8.96 -15.23
C LYS A 38 -21.31 9.98 -16.16
N GLY A 39 -20.06 9.71 -16.58
CA GLY A 39 -19.28 10.60 -17.45
C GLY A 39 -18.63 11.80 -16.74
N GLU A 40 -18.64 11.82 -15.40
CA GLU A 40 -18.01 12.89 -14.61
C GLU A 40 -16.54 12.55 -14.32
N LYS A 41 -15.64 13.54 -14.43
CA LYS A 41 -14.24 13.38 -14.03
C LYS A 41 -14.11 13.43 -12.52
N VAL A 42 -13.82 12.28 -11.92
CA VAL A 42 -13.57 12.14 -10.47
C VAL A 42 -12.08 11.99 -10.23
N PHE A 43 -11.51 12.86 -9.40
CA PHE A 43 -10.14 12.70 -8.95
C PHE A 43 -10.06 11.58 -7.91
N ARG A 44 -9.15 10.63 -8.09
CA ARG A 44 -8.98 9.46 -7.21
C ARG A 44 -7.54 9.33 -6.74
N ARG A 45 -7.39 8.73 -5.56
CA ARG A 45 -6.11 8.26 -5.04
C ARG A 45 -6.22 6.80 -4.61
N GLU A 46 -5.17 6.04 -4.87
CA GLU A 46 -5.06 4.67 -4.38
C GLU A 46 -3.72 4.49 -3.65
N LEU A 47 -3.73 3.62 -2.64
CA LEU A 47 -2.58 3.24 -1.84
C LEU A 47 -2.37 1.75 -1.90
N ALA A 48 -1.20 1.33 -2.36
CA ALA A 48 -0.78 -0.07 -2.28
C ALA A 48 0.34 -0.21 -1.24
N PHE A 49 0.19 -1.17 -0.34
CA PHE A 49 1.22 -1.57 0.61
C PHE A 49 1.78 -2.92 0.16
N VAL A 50 3.10 -2.99 0.02
CA VAL A 50 3.81 -4.18 -0.46
C VAL A 50 4.91 -4.54 0.53
N GLU A 51 4.86 -5.76 1.03
CA GLU A 51 5.87 -6.31 1.91
C GLU A 51 6.72 -7.33 1.14
N ALA A 52 8.00 -7.03 0.97
CA ALA A 52 8.90 -7.87 0.16
C ALA A 52 9.09 -9.28 0.77
N HIS A 53 9.04 -9.35 2.10
CA HIS A 53 9.27 -10.55 2.89
C HIS A 53 8.13 -10.69 3.89
N SER A 54 7.47 -11.85 3.89
CA SER A 54 6.38 -12.12 4.83
C SER A 54 6.84 -11.88 6.27
N SER A 55 6.30 -10.84 6.89
CA SER A 55 6.62 -10.44 8.25
C SER A 55 5.37 -9.87 8.92
N PRO A 56 5.35 -9.74 10.26
CA PRO A 56 4.21 -9.10 10.92
C PRO A 56 4.20 -7.56 10.73
N LEU A 57 5.20 -6.98 10.04
CA LEU A 57 5.32 -5.53 9.85
C LEU A 57 4.14 -4.97 9.06
N LEU A 58 3.77 -5.57 7.93
CA LEU A 58 2.65 -5.08 7.12
C LEU A 58 1.36 -5.09 7.92
N ALA A 59 1.01 -6.23 8.52
CA ALA A 59 -0.19 -6.36 9.36
C ALA A 59 -0.20 -5.29 10.46
N TYR A 60 0.91 -5.11 11.18
CA TYR A 60 1.02 -4.10 12.23
C TYR A 60 0.88 -2.67 11.70
N VAL A 61 1.50 -2.35 10.56
CA VAL A 61 1.39 -1.01 9.94
C VAL A 61 -0.05 -0.74 9.51
N LEU A 62 -0.73 -1.70 8.91
CA LEU A 62 -2.14 -1.56 8.55
C LEU A 62 -3.00 -1.38 9.82
N GLU A 63 -2.77 -2.17 10.86
CA GLU A 63 -3.50 -2.07 12.12
C GLU A 63 -3.19 -0.82 12.94
N THR A 64 -2.02 -0.20 12.81
CA THR A 64 -1.60 0.92 13.68
C THR A 64 -1.65 2.26 12.95
N ALA A 65 -1.14 2.33 11.71
CA ALA A 65 -1.19 3.55 10.92
C ALA A 65 -2.57 3.75 10.28
N LEU A 66 -3.30 2.66 10.01
CA LEU A 66 -4.53 2.73 9.22
C LEU A 66 -5.83 2.49 10.00
N SER A 67 -5.76 2.03 11.26
CA SER A 67 -6.95 1.86 12.12
C SER A 67 -7.58 3.18 12.58
N ASP A 68 -6.79 4.26 12.63
CA ASP A 68 -7.25 5.60 13.05
C ASP A 68 -7.42 6.57 11.85
N THR A 69 -7.91 6.06 10.71
CA THR A 69 -7.92 6.78 9.43
C THR A 69 -9.20 7.52 9.11
N SER A 70 -9.86 8.12 10.11
CA SER A 70 -10.84 9.19 9.84
C SER A 70 -10.26 10.26 8.89
N GLY A 71 -8.94 10.49 8.97
CA GLY A 71 -8.19 11.40 8.11
C GLY A 71 -7.80 10.89 6.72
N LEU A 72 -7.71 9.58 6.44
CA LEU A 72 -7.35 9.06 5.11
C LEU A 72 -8.54 8.46 4.35
N GLN A 73 -9.57 7.98 5.07
CA GLN A 73 -10.78 7.36 4.52
C GLN A 73 -10.42 6.21 3.57
N LEU A 74 -9.64 5.25 4.06
CA LEU A 74 -9.17 4.13 3.25
C LEU A 74 -10.22 3.03 3.17
N GLU A 75 -10.55 2.63 1.95
CA GLU A 75 -11.43 1.51 1.67
C GLU A 75 -10.63 0.42 0.96
N ARG A 76 -10.65 -0.81 1.48
CA ARG A 76 -9.91 -1.92 0.85
C ARG A 76 -10.56 -2.26 -0.50
N LYS A 77 -9.76 -2.34 -1.56
CA LYS A 77 -10.27 -2.65 -2.90
C LYS A 77 -10.60 -4.15 -2.98
N ASN A 78 -11.82 -4.49 -3.42
CA ASN A 78 -12.28 -5.87 -3.62
C ASN A 78 -11.31 -6.64 -4.53
N GLY A 79 -10.92 -7.85 -4.11
CA GLY A 79 -9.87 -8.67 -4.76
C GLY A 79 -8.57 -8.77 -3.97
N SER A 80 -8.33 -7.86 -3.00
CA SER A 80 -7.32 -8.05 -1.98
C SER A 80 -7.79 -9.13 -1.00
N SER A 81 -7.05 -10.24 -0.86
CA SER A 81 -7.35 -11.31 0.11
C SER A 81 -7.60 -10.74 1.52
N SER A 82 -8.53 -11.33 2.28
CA SER A 82 -8.89 -10.87 3.64
C SER A 82 -7.70 -10.92 4.62
N VAL A 83 -6.75 -11.83 4.39
CA VAL A 83 -5.45 -11.89 5.06
C VAL A 83 -4.50 -10.89 4.38
N PRO A 84 -3.61 -10.17 5.10
CA PRO A 84 -2.55 -9.40 4.46
C PRO A 84 -1.61 -10.36 3.72
N SER A 85 -1.92 -10.61 2.45
CA SER A 85 -0.92 -11.00 1.48
C SER A 85 0.18 -9.95 1.47
N THR A 86 1.37 -10.29 0.98
CA THR A 86 2.49 -9.37 0.75
C THR A 86 2.14 -8.13 -0.10
N PHE A 87 0.89 -8.01 -0.53
CA PHE A 87 0.29 -6.90 -1.25
C PHE A 87 -1.11 -6.62 -0.68
N THR A 88 -1.42 -5.35 -0.40
CA THR A 88 -2.78 -4.89 -0.06
C THR A 88 -3.04 -3.53 -0.70
N LEU A 89 -4.22 -3.36 -1.31
CA LEU A 89 -4.61 -2.16 -2.06
C LEU A 89 -5.84 -1.48 -1.44
N PHE A 90 -5.77 -0.15 -1.33
CA PHE A 90 -6.82 0.72 -0.81
C PHE A 90 -7.18 1.81 -1.81
N ILE A 91 -8.47 2.14 -1.86
CA ILE A 91 -8.98 3.41 -2.39
C ILE A 91 -8.90 4.43 -1.25
N GLN A 92 -8.42 5.62 -1.54
CA GLN A 92 -8.29 6.70 -0.55
C GLN A 92 -9.35 7.77 -0.79
N GLY A 93 -10.34 7.83 0.11
CA GLY A 93 -11.43 8.81 0.08
C GLY A 93 -10.97 10.24 0.33
N ASN A 94 -10.01 10.46 1.24
CA ASN A 94 -9.42 11.79 1.40
C ASN A 94 -8.38 12.07 0.32
N VAL A 95 -8.84 12.53 -0.83
CA VAL A 95 -7.98 12.84 -1.99
C VAL A 95 -7.01 14.02 -1.76
N LYS A 96 -7.14 14.78 -0.67
CA LYS A 96 -6.18 15.85 -0.31
C LYS A 96 -4.98 15.31 0.46
N ALA A 97 -5.10 14.15 1.09
CA ALA A 97 -3.98 13.56 1.81
C ALA A 97 -2.95 13.00 0.82
N SER A 98 -1.83 13.72 0.69
CA SER A 98 -0.71 13.36 -0.17
C SER A 98 0.33 12.51 0.58
N ARG A 99 1.45 12.19 -0.08
CA ARG A 99 2.62 11.58 0.57
C ARG A 99 3.05 12.31 1.85
N LYS A 100 2.90 13.64 1.91
CA LYS A 100 3.25 14.43 3.11
C LYS A 100 2.42 14.07 4.34
N VAL A 101 1.20 13.57 4.14
CA VAL A 101 0.30 13.13 5.22
C VAL A 101 0.49 11.65 5.51
N VAL A 102 0.59 10.82 4.46
CA VAL A 102 0.68 9.36 4.61
C VAL A 102 2.03 8.92 5.17
N HIS A 103 3.13 9.52 4.72
CA HIS A 103 4.48 9.10 5.11
C HIS A 103 4.72 9.20 6.63
N PRO A 104 4.39 10.31 7.32
CA PRO A 104 4.54 10.37 8.78
C PRO A 104 3.77 9.28 9.54
N LEU A 105 2.55 8.95 9.10
CA LEU A 105 1.72 7.91 9.74
C LEU A 105 2.37 6.53 9.63
N VAL A 106 2.79 6.16 8.41
CA VAL A 106 3.48 4.89 8.15
C VAL A 106 4.81 4.84 8.90
N SER A 107 5.59 5.92 8.86
CA SER A 107 6.89 6.02 9.54
C SER A 107 6.76 5.88 11.06
N ALA A 108 5.72 6.47 11.66
CA ALA A 108 5.44 6.36 13.09
C ALA A 108 5.10 4.92 13.48
N ALA A 109 4.25 4.24 12.70
CA ALA A 109 3.90 2.84 12.94
C ALA A 109 5.12 1.90 12.83
N ILE A 110 5.95 2.06 11.79
CA ILE A 110 7.20 1.29 11.65
C ILE A 110 8.12 1.53 12.86
N SER A 111 8.28 2.79 13.28
CA SER A 111 9.13 3.12 14.43
C SER A 111 8.62 2.49 15.72
N SER A 112 7.29 2.48 15.93
CA SER A 112 6.65 1.82 17.07
C SER A 112 6.88 0.30 17.03
N PHE A 113 6.69 -0.32 15.87
CA PHE A 113 6.95 -1.75 15.66
C PHE A 113 8.39 -2.11 16.01
N LEU A 114 9.37 -1.37 15.49
CA LEU A 114 10.78 -1.64 15.75
C LEU A 114 11.16 -1.46 17.23
N LYS A 115 10.57 -0.46 17.92
CA LYS A 115 10.77 -0.28 19.35
C LYS A 115 10.23 -1.48 20.15
N LYS A 116 9.03 -1.96 19.82
CA LYS A 116 8.40 -3.10 20.51
C LYS A 116 9.23 -4.38 20.37
N ASN A 117 9.84 -4.61 19.20
CA ASN A 117 10.59 -5.83 18.91
C ASN A 117 12.09 -5.76 19.25
N LYS A 118 12.61 -4.61 19.70
CA LYS A 118 14.00 -4.47 20.20
C LYS A 118 14.14 -4.74 21.70
N THR A 119 13.02 -4.80 22.42
CA THR A 119 12.97 -4.97 23.88
C THR A 119 12.74 -6.44 24.29
N GLN A 120 12.86 -7.37 23.34
CA GLN A 120 12.83 -8.82 23.54
C GLN A 120 14.19 -9.40 23.14
#